data_AF-A0A955E1M5-F1
#
_entry.id   AF-A0A955E1M5-F1
#
_cell.length_a   1.000
_cell.length_b   1.000
_cell.length_c   1.000
_cell.angle_alpha   90.00
_cell.angle_beta   90.00
_cell.angle_gamma   90.00
#
_symmetry.space_group_name_H-M   'P 1'
#
loop_
_entity.id
_entity.type
_entity.pdbx_description
1 polymer ?
#
loop_
_entity_poly.entity_id
_entity_poly.type
_entity_poly.pdbx_seq_one_letter_code
_entity_poly.pdbx_strand_id
1 'polypeptide(L)'
;MPNPTDDRGNPCSIAGLSAKQVGWRALGLPSVTPDPVLKEEQKRTAGIEIAVAIVGGLVGWVLWSIAVSPLTRPKLGVLLDLVAQTTWCVIVAMIFWYILLNRIRRERFPRIAEIYLSAGNCASCGYKLHGLAPEPDSCILCPECNAAWKQTRIGSQVES
;
A
#
# COMPACT_ATOMS: atom_id res chain seq x y z
N MET A 1 -2.16 8.30 2.81
CA MET A 1 -2.44 6.84 2.85
C MET A 1 -3.95 6.65 2.82
N PRO A 2 -4.50 5.60 2.19
CA PRO A 2 -5.90 5.29 2.39
C PRO A 2 -6.14 4.96 3.86
N ASN A 3 -7.18 5.53 4.44
CA ASN A 3 -7.68 5.12 5.75
C ASN A 3 -8.57 3.90 5.49
N PRO A 4 -8.09 2.69 5.80
CA PRO A 4 -8.91 1.50 5.68
C PRO A 4 -10.10 1.65 6.62
N THR A 5 -11.27 1.24 6.17
CA THR A 5 -12.47 1.24 7.00
C THR A 5 -12.95 -0.18 7.22
N ASP A 6 -13.55 -0.40 8.39
CA ASP A 6 -14.31 -1.61 8.68
C ASP A 6 -15.67 -1.59 7.94
N ASP A 7 -16.51 -2.61 8.13
CA ASP A 7 -17.80 -2.70 7.44
C ASP A 7 -18.85 -1.71 7.96
N ARG A 8 -18.58 -1.04 9.09
CA ARG A 8 -19.35 0.10 9.62
C ARG A 8 -18.84 1.44 9.11
N GLY A 9 -17.76 1.46 8.33
CA GLY A 9 -17.14 2.69 7.83
C GLY A 9 -16.20 3.36 8.84
N ASN A 10 -15.91 2.73 9.99
CA ASN A 10 -14.97 3.27 10.96
C ASN A 10 -13.53 3.03 10.49
N PRO A 11 -12.63 4.00 10.65
CA PRO A 11 -11.23 3.81 10.31
C PRO A 11 -10.59 2.73 11.20
N CYS A 12 -9.92 1.75 10.60
CA CYS A 12 -9.18 0.70 11.29
C CYS A 12 -7.77 0.54 10.72
N SER A 13 -6.85 -0.06 11.51
CA SER A 13 -5.55 -0.51 10.99
C SER A 13 -5.74 -1.79 10.17
N ILE A 14 -4.71 -2.23 9.43
CA ILE A 14 -4.76 -3.49 8.66
C ILE A 14 -3.59 -4.36 9.06
N ALA A 15 -3.86 -5.64 9.32
CA ALA A 15 -2.87 -6.67 9.62
C ALA A 15 -1.79 -6.23 10.64
N GLY A 16 -2.17 -5.39 11.62
CA GLY A 16 -1.24 -4.87 12.63
C GLY A 16 -0.05 -4.07 12.08
N LEU A 17 -0.09 -3.64 10.81
CA LEU A 17 1.01 -2.88 10.22
C LEU A 17 1.12 -1.52 10.88
N SER A 18 2.21 -1.32 11.63
CA SER A 18 2.53 0.00 12.17
C SER A 18 2.76 1.01 11.04
N ALA A 19 2.45 2.28 11.28
CA ALA A 19 2.73 3.36 10.33
C ALA A 19 4.20 3.36 9.85
N LYS A 20 5.13 2.95 10.74
CA LYS A 20 6.55 2.76 10.41
C LYS A 20 6.77 1.65 9.39
N GLN A 21 6.14 0.48 9.55
CA GLN A 21 6.24 -0.61 8.58
C GLN A 21 5.65 -0.23 7.22
N VAL A 22 4.57 0.56 7.20
CA VAL A 22 4.02 1.11 5.96
C VAL A 22 4.99 2.11 5.31
N GLY A 23 5.66 2.94 6.12
CA GLY A 23 6.72 3.85 5.67
C GLY A 23 7.94 3.12 5.10
N TRP A 24 8.39 2.04 5.74
CA TRP A 24 9.50 1.22 5.25
C TRP A 24 9.18 0.57 3.91
N ARG A 25 7.94 0.09 3.73
CA ARG A 25 7.46 -0.36 2.42
C ARG A 25 7.47 0.75 1.37
N ALA A 26 7.14 1.98 1.74
CA ALA A 26 7.19 3.11 0.82
C ALA A 26 8.63 3.40 0.32
N LEU A 27 9.63 3.05 1.12
CA LEU A 27 11.06 3.14 0.78
C LEU A 27 11.61 1.89 0.06
N GLY A 28 10.76 0.91 -0.28
CA GLY A 28 11.19 -0.34 -0.93
C GLY A 28 11.99 -1.27 -0.01
N LEU A 29 12.05 -0.99 1.30
CA LEU A 29 12.69 -1.88 2.26
C LEU A 29 11.76 -3.07 2.52
N PRO A 30 12.28 -4.31 2.48
CA PRO A 30 11.49 -5.48 2.82
C PRO A 30 11.00 -5.32 4.26
N SER A 31 9.69 -5.13 4.43
CA SER A 31 9.10 -5.17 5.77
C SER A 31 9.36 -6.56 6.35
N VAL A 32 9.95 -6.62 7.54
CA VAL A 32 10.04 -7.84 8.35
C VAL A 32 8.65 -8.16 8.88
N THR A 33 7.74 -8.50 7.97
CA THR A 33 6.41 -9.02 8.29
C THR A 33 6.52 -10.53 8.28
N PRO A 34 6.31 -11.21 9.43
CA PRO A 34 6.40 -12.66 9.51
C PRO A 34 5.26 -13.36 8.74
N ASP A 35 4.21 -12.64 8.38
CA ASP A 35 3.03 -13.21 7.72
C ASP A 35 3.32 -13.63 6.25
N PRO A 36 3.12 -14.92 5.90
CA PRO A 36 3.37 -15.44 4.56
C PRO A 36 2.43 -14.86 3.49
N VAL A 37 1.17 -14.55 3.85
CA VAL A 37 0.17 -13.98 2.93
C VAL A 37 0.61 -12.59 2.50
N LEU A 38 1.05 -11.77 3.46
CA LEU A 38 1.59 -10.44 3.16
C LEU A 38 2.86 -10.52 2.29
N LYS A 39 3.71 -11.52 2.51
CA LYS A 39 4.95 -11.71 1.75
C LYS A 39 4.67 -12.09 0.29
N GLU A 40 3.66 -12.90 0.02
CA GLU A 40 3.27 -13.27 -1.33
C GLU A 40 2.66 -12.08 -2.09
N GLU A 41 1.76 -11.33 -1.45
CA GLU A 41 1.20 -10.10 -2.03
C GLU A 41 2.29 -9.04 -2.30
N GLN A 42 3.30 -8.92 -1.43
CA GLN A 42 4.45 -8.04 -1.65
C GLN A 42 5.27 -8.43 -2.89
N LYS A 43 5.53 -9.72 -3.10
CA LYS A 43 6.23 -10.17 -4.32
C LYS A 43 5.45 -9.78 -5.57
N ARG A 44 4.11 -9.83 -5.50
CA ARG A 44 3.21 -9.46 -6.58
C ARG A 44 3.13 -7.94 -6.82
N THR A 45 3.34 -7.10 -5.80
CA THR A 45 3.40 -5.63 -5.98
C THR A 45 4.76 -5.15 -6.47
N ALA A 46 5.85 -5.79 -6.06
CA ALA A 46 7.21 -5.30 -6.29
C ALA A 46 7.48 -4.99 -7.77
N GLY A 47 7.03 -5.86 -8.69
CA GLY A 47 7.20 -5.62 -10.13
C GLY A 47 6.47 -4.36 -10.63
N ILE A 48 5.25 -4.12 -10.14
CA ILE A 48 4.46 -2.94 -10.52
C ILE A 48 5.07 -1.68 -9.90
N GLU A 49 5.50 -1.75 -8.64
CA GLU A 49 6.19 -0.65 -7.95
C GLU A 49 7.44 -0.22 -8.73
N ILE A 50 8.32 -1.17 -9.07
CA ILE A 50 9.53 -0.92 -9.87
C ILE A 50 9.16 -0.32 -11.23
N ALA A 51 8.16 -0.88 -11.92
CA ALA A 51 7.73 -0.36 -13.22
C ALA A 51 7.25 1.09 -13.13
N VAL A 52 6.46 1.44 -12.09
CA VAL A 52 5.98 2.81 -11.86
C VAL A 52 7.14 3.78 -11.61
N ALA A 53 8.14 3.40 -10.80
CA ALA A 53 9.33 4.23 -10.60
C ALA A 53 10.10 4.49 -11.90
N ILE A 54 10.33 3.43 -12.69
CA ILE A 54 11.06 3.54 -13.97
C ILE A 54 10.31 4.47 -14.92
N VAL A 55 9.00 4.26 -15.09
CA VAL A 55 8.17 5.10 -15.97
C VAL A 55 8.17 6.55 -15.50
N GLY A 56 7.99 6.81 -14.21
CA GLY A 56 8.03 8.16 -13.65
C GLY A 56 9.39 8.84 -13.86
N GLY A 57 10.49 8.12 -13.68
CA GLY A 57 11.85 8.61 -13.93
C GLY A 57 12.09 8.96 -15.39
N LEU A 58 11.66 8.10 -16.33
CA LEU A 58 11.75 8.35 -17.77
C LEU A 58 10.94 9.58 -18.18
N VAL A 59 9.72 9.73 -17.66
CA VAL A 59 8.89 10.92 -17.90
C VAL A 59 9.59 12.18 -17.39
N GLY A 60 10.10 12.16 -16.15
CA GLY A 60 10.87 13.27 -15.59
C GLY A 60 12.09 13.64 -16.43
N TRP A 61 12.81 12.64 -16.93
CA TRP A 61 14.00 12.82 -17.77
C TRP A 61 13.67 13.51 -19.10
N VAL A 62 12.65 13.01 -19.80
CA VAL A 62 12.19 13.56 -21.08
C VAL A 62 11.71 15.00 -20.93
N LEU A 63 10.89 15.26 -19.90
CA LEU A 63 10.38 16.61 -19.63
C LEU A 63 11.50 17.61 -19.35
N TRP A 64 12.49 17.25 -18.54
CA TRP A 64 13.64 18.13 -18.26
C TRP A 64 14.48 18.38 -19.51
N SER A 65 14.78 17.32 -20.28
CA SER A 65 15.62 17.40 -21.48
C SER A 65 15.05 18.35 -22.54
N ILE A 66 13.72 18.36 -22.70
CA ILE A 66 13.04 19.19 -23.69
C ILE A 66 12.81 20.61 -23.18
N ALA A 67 12.33 20.76 -21.94
CA ALA A 67 11.84 22.05 -21.46
C ALA A 67 12.90 22.88 -20.73
N VAL A 68 13.85 22.25 -20.03
CA VAL A 68 14.74 22.93 -19.08
C VAL A 68 16.18 22.97 -19.59
N SER A 69 16.72 21.83 -20.05
CA SER A 69 18.11 21.72 -20.51
C SER A 69 18.54 22.77 -21.55
N PRO A 70 17.72 23.16 -22.56
CA PRO A 70 18.13 24.18 -23.53
C PRO A 70 18.41 25.55 -22.90
N LEU A 71 17.79 25.85 -21.75
CA LEU A 71 17.90 27.13 -21.04
C LEU A 71 19.02 27.11 -19.98
N THR A 72 19.20 25.98 -19.30
CA THR A 72 20.13 25.82 -18.17
C THR A 72 21.55 25.51 -18.61
N ARG A 73 21.73 24.64 -19.62
CA ARG A 73 23.06 24.21 -20.12
C ARG A 73 24.01 25.36 -20.47
N PRO A 74 23.60 26.43 -21.21
CA PRO A 74 24.53 27.51 -21.54
C PRO A 74 24.97 28.35 -20.32
N LYS A 75 24.21 28.29 -19.21
CA LYS A 75 24.49 29.09 -18.00
C LYS A 75 25.23 28.30 -16.92
N LEU A 76 24.79 27.07 -16.68
CA LEU A 76 25.26 26.21 -15.57
C LEU A 76 26.34 25.21 -16.01
N GLY A 77 26.49 25.00 -17.32
CA GLY A 77 27.33 23.93 -17.86
C GLY A 77 26.67 22.55 -17.79
N VAL A 78 27.29 21.58 -18.46
CA VAL A 78 26.72 20.23 -18.65
C VAL A 78 26.63 19.45 -17.33
N LEU A 79 27.66 19.53 -16.48
CA LEU A 79 27.72 18.74 -15.25
C LEU A 79 26.61 19.13 -14.26
N LEU A 80 26.41 20.43 -14.00
CA LEU A 80 25.38 20.90 -13.09
C LEU A 80 23.97 20.66 -13.65
N ASP A 81 23.78 20.78 -14.97
CA ASP A 81 22.49 20.44 -15.62
C ASP A 81 22.15 18.95 -15.42
N LEU A 82 23.12 18.04 -15.58
CA LEU A 82 22.90 16.61 -15.35
C LEU A 82 22.56 16.29 -13.89
N VAL A 83 23.24 16.90 -12.92
CA VAL A 83 22.91 16.70 -11.49
C VAL A 83 21.48 17.19 -11.20
N ALA A 84 21.12 18.37 -11.68
CA ALA A 84 19.77 18.91 -11.52
C ALA A 84 18.72 18.02 -12.20
N GLN A 85 18.99 17.55 -13.43
CA GLN A 85 18.15 16.63 -14.17
C GLN A 85 17.93 15.32 -13.42
N THR A 86 18.99 14.69 -12.91
CA THR A 86 18.87 13.44 -12.13
C THR A 86 18.05 13.63 -10.86
N THR A 87 18.27 14.75 -10.16
CA THR A 87 17.51 15.09 -8.94
C THR A 87 16.02 15.26 -9.27
N TRP A 88 15.71 15.96 -10.36
CA TRP A 88 14.34 16.12 -10.86
C TRP A 88 13.68 14.78 -11.21
N CYS A 89 14.40 13.88 -11.88
CA CYS A 89 13.87 12.56 -12.24
C CYS A 89 13.48 11.75 -10.99
N VAL A 90 14.29 11.81 -9.93
CA VAL A 90 13.97 11.15 -8.66
C VAL A 90 12.71 11.76 -8.03
N ILE A 91 12.57 13.09 -8.05
CA ILE A 91 11.37 13.77 -7.52
C ILE A 91 10.12 13.35 -8.30
N VAL A 92 10.16 13.38 -9.64
CA VAL A 92 9.02 12.99 -10.48
C VAL A 92 8.66 11.51 -10.28
N ALA A 93 9.67 10.63 -10.23
CA ALA A 93 9.46 9.22 -9.93
C ALA A 93 8.78 9.01 -8.57
N MET A 94 9.22 9.74 -7.53
CA MET A 94 8.62 9.69 -6.19
C MET A 94 7.17 10.19 -6.19
N ILE A 95 6.84 11.23 -6.95
CA ILE A 95 5.46 11.73 -7.08
C ILE A 95 4.57 10.70 -7.79
N PHE A 96 5.03 10.14 -8.92
CA PHE A 96 4.33 9.08 -9.64
C PHE A 96 4.09 7.86 -8.76
N TRP A 97 5.13 7.42 -8.05
CA TRP A 97 5.07 6.34 -7.08
C TRP A 97 4.01 6.63 -6.01
N TYR A 98 4.02 7.81 -5.40
CA TYR A 98 3.05 8.16 -4.36
C TYR A 98 1.61 8.17 -4.88
N ILE A 99 1.35 8.76 -6.04
CA ILE A 99 0.00 8.89 -6.60
C ILE A 99 -0.55 7.53 -7.08
N LEU A 100 0.21 6.81 -7.90
CA LEU A 100 -0.24 5.56 -8.51
C LEU A 100 -0.32 4.43 -7.49
N LEU A 101 0.64 4.33 -6.57
CA LEU A 101 0.56 3.31 -5.53
C LEU A 101 -0.52 3.60 -4.51
N ASN A 102 -0.87 4.87 -4.24
CA ASN A 102 -2.01 5.17 -3.38
C ASN A 102 -3.32 4.64 -3.98
N ARG A 103 -3.45 4.63 -5.31
CA ARG A 103 -4.58 3.98 -6.01
C ARG A 103 -4.52 2.45 -5.93
N ILE A 104 -3.38 1.86 -6.30
CA ILE A 104 -3.21 0.40 -6.27
C ILE A 104 -3.42 -0.16 -4.85
N ARG A 105 -2.93 0.55 -3.82
CA ARG A 105 -3.12 0.16 -2.41
C ARG A 105 -4.58 0.25 -1.98
N ARG A 106 -5.34 1.25 -2.45
CA ARG A 106 -6.79 1.36 -2.20
C ARG A 106 -7.54 0.16 -2.74
N GLU A 107 -7.21 -0.26 -3.96
CA GLU A 107 -7.89 -1.38 -4.62
C GLU A 107 -7.50 -2.75 -4.03
N ARG A 108 -6.28 -2.88 -3.50
CA ARG A 108 -5.82 -4.13 -2.89
C ARG A 108 -6.29 -4.35 -1.46
N PHE A 109 -6.65 -3.28 -0.75
CA PHE A 109 -7.10 -3.41 0.63
C PHE A 109 -8.29 -4.37 0.79
N PRO A 110 -9.38 -4.26 0.00
CA PRO A 110 -10.49 -5.20 0.06
C PRO A 110 -10.06 -6.66 -0.08
N ARG A 111 -9.07 -6.94 -0.95
CA ARG A 111 -8.58 -8.29 -1.18
C ARG A 111 -7.84 -8.87 0.03
N ILE A 112 -6.96 -8.08 0.66
CA ILE A 112 -6.24 -8.52 1.86
C ILE A 112 -7.25 -8.74 2.99
N ALA A 113 -8.19 -7.81 3.17
CA ALA A 113 -9.24 -7.96 4.17
C ALA A 113 -10.04 -9.25 3.95
N GLU A 114 -10.40 -9.55 2.70
CA GLU A 114 -11.11 -10.77 2.34
C GLU A 114 -10.32 -12.04 2.67
N ILE A 115 -9.01 -12.06 2.46
CA ILE A 115 -8.17 -13.23 2.81
C ILE A 115 -8.17 -13.49 4.32
N TYR A 116 -8.02 -12.44 5.14
CA TYR A 116 -8.07 -12.61 6.60
C TYR A 116 -9.47 -13.02 7.08
N LEU A 117 -10.52 -12.37 6.58
CA LEU A 117 -11.90 -12.64 6.99
C LEU A 117 -12.36 -14.03 6.54
N SER A 118 -12.02 -14.48 5.33
CA SER A 118 -12.30 -15.84 4.88
C SER A 118 -11.54 -16.91 5.68
N ALA A 119 -10.37 -16.57 6.24
CA ALA A 119 -9.68 -17.41 7.23
C ALA A 119 -10.25 -17.26 8.66
N GLY A 120 -11.31 -16.48 8.84
CA GLY A 120 -11.98 -16.13 10.09
C GLY A 120 -11.10 -15.40 11.10
N ASN A 121 -10.18 -14.58 10.59
CA ASN A 121 -9.35 -13.66 11.36
C ASN A 121 -9.77 -12.21 11.07
N CYS A 122 -9.61 -11.34 12.05
CA CYS A 122 -9.84 -9.90 11.90
C CYS A 122 -8.84 -9.33 10.90
N ALA A 123 -9.33 -8.69 9.83
CA ALA A 123 -8.48 -8.02 8.84
C ALA A 123 -7.64 -6.88 9.42
N SER A 124 -8.03 -6.33 10.58
CA SER A 124 -7.34 -5.22 11.24
C SER A 124 -6.15 -5.66 12.10
N CYS A 125 -6.38 -6.57 13.05
CA CYS A 125 -5.35 -6.99 14.00
C CYS A 125 -4.95 -8.47 13.91
N GLY A 126 -5.66 -9.30 13.12
CA GLY A 126 -5.41 -10.73 13.00
C GLY A 126 -6.06 -11.62 14.06
N TYR A 127 -6.85 -11.07 15.00
CA TYR A 127 -7.54 -11.86 16.04
C TYR A 127 -8.58 -12.82 15.44
N LYS A 128 -8.71 -14.04 15.99
CA LYS A 128 -9.68 -15.04 15.53
C LYS A 128 -11.12 -14.60 15.83
N LEU A 129 -11.98 -14.51 14.82
CA LEU A 129 -13.37 -14.07 14.98
C LEU A 129 -14.38 -15.22 15.14
N HIS A 130 -13.93 -16.46 15.00
CA HIS A 130 -14.78 -17.64 15.13
C HIS A 130 -15.43 -17.76 16.51
N GLY A 131 -16.70 -18.14 16.53
CA GLY A 131 -17.47 -18.33 17.76
C GLY A 131 -17.95 -17.05 18.43
N LEU A 132 -17.57 -15.87 17.91
CA LEU A 132 -18.12 -14.60 18.38
C LEU A 132 -19.54 -14.42 17.86
N ALA A 133 -20.43 -13.96 18.74
CA ALA A 133 -21.81 -13.65 18.37
C ALA A 133 -21.86 -12.34 17.56
N PRO A 134 -22.61 -12.30 16.44
CA PRO A 134 -22.85 -11.05 15.72
C PRO A 134 -23.72 -10.09 16.53
N GLU A 135 -23.46 -8.79 16.37
CA GLU A 135 -24.32 -7.71 16.85
C GLU A 135 -25.60 -7.59 15.99
N PRO A 136 -26.61 -6.80 16.42
CA PRO A 136 -27.89 -6.68 15.69
C PRO A 136 -27.79 -6.22 14.23
N ASP A 137 -26.69 -5.58 13.83
CA ASP A 137 -26.40 -5.17 12.45
C ASP A 137 -25.70 -6.27 11.62
N SER A 138 -25.62 -7.49 12.15
CA SER A 138 -24.92 -8.64 11.55
C SER A 138 -23.39 -8.47 11.43
N CYS A 139 -22.80 -7.53 12.18
CA CYS A 139 -21.34 -7.42 12.28
C CYS A 139 -20.81 -8.15 13.52
N ILE A 140 -19.66 -8.79 13.38
CA ILE A 140 -18.87 -9.29 14.51
C ILE A 140 -17.86 -8.21 14.89
N LEU A 141 -17.87 -7.80 16.15
CA LEU A 141 -16.86 -6.90 16.70
C LEU A 141 -15.61 -7.68 17.11
N CYS A 142 -14.45 -7.19 16.68
CA CYS A 142 -13.18 -7.70 17.15
C CYS A 142 -12.90 -7.20 18.58
N PRO A 143 -12.72 -8.08 19.58
CA PRO A 143 -12.51 -7.66 20.96
C PRO A 143 -11.17 -6.95 21.22
N GLU A 144 -10.19 -7.10 20.32
CA GLU A 144 -8.86 -6.49 20.45
C GLU A 144 -8.79 -5.06 19.89
N CYS A 145 -9.42 -4.82 18.74
CA CYS A 145 -9.27 -3.54 18.01
C CYS A 145 -10.59 -2.82 17.73
N ASN A 146 -11.72 -3.39 18.15
CA ASN A 146 -13.08 -2.89 17.95
C ASN A 146 -13.51 -2.72 16.47
N ALA A 147 -12.73 -3.25 15.51
CA ALA A 147 -13.15 -3.27 14.11
C ALA A 147 -14.37 -4.19 13.91
N ALA A 148 -15.34 -3.73 13.12
CA ALA A 148 -16.58 -4.44 12.84
C ALA A 148 -16.58 -5.08 11.44
N TRP A 149 -16.84 -6.37 11.36
CA TRP A 149 -16.86 -7.12 10.09
C TRP A 149 -18.16 -7.89 9.92
N LYS A 150 -18.76 -7.83 8.72
CA LYS A 150 -19.99 -8.57 8.43
C LYS A 150 -19.77 -10.06 8.58
N GLN A 151 -20.67 -10.73 9.31
CA GLN A 151 -20.61 -12.17 9.52
C GLN A 151 -20.55 -12.96 8.21
N THR A 152 -21.19 -12.47 7.14
CA THR A 152 -21.20 -13.11 5.81
C THR A 152 -19.84 -13.14 5.11
N ARG A 153 -18.88 -12.32 5.54
CA ARG A 153 -17.50 -12.29 5.01
C ARG A 153 -16.56 -13.19 5.80
N ILE A 154 -16.98 -13.61 6.99
CA ILE A 154 -16.17 -14.40 7.91
C ILE A 154 -16.35 -15.87 7.53
N GLY A 155 -15.25 -16.54 7.16
CA GLY A 155 -15.29 -17.97 6.88
C GLY A 155 -15.77 -18.73 8.10
N SER A 156 -16.69 -19.67 7.91
CA SER A 156 -16.95 -20.70 8.93
C SER A 156 -15.78 -21.67 8.86
N GLN A 157 -15.21 -22.08 10.00
CA GLN A 157 -14.27 -23.19 9.99
C GLN A 157 -15.04 -24.41 9.49
N VAL A 158 -14.83 -24.75 8.22
CA VAL A 158 -15.13 -26.09 7.73
C VAL A 158 -14.05 -26.95 8.38
N GLU A 159 -14.42 -27.71 9.41
CA GLU A 159 -13.56 -28.73 10.01
C GLU A 159 -13.00 -29.60 8.87
N SER A 160 -11.71 -29.43 8.58
CA SER A 160 -10.96 -30.19 7.57
C SER A 160 -10.18 -31.30 8.24
#